data_AF-A0A2X2M7U9-F1
#
_entry.id   AF-A0A2X2M7U9-F1
#
_cell.length_a   1.000
_cell.length_b   1.000
_cell.length_c   1.000
_cell.angle_alpha   90.00
_cell.angle_beta   90.00
_cell.angle_gamma   90.00
#
_symmetry.space_group_name_H-M   'P 1'
#
loop_
_entity.id
_entity.type
_entity.pdbx_description
1 polymer ?
#
loop_
_entity_poly.entity_id
_entity_poly.type
_entity_poly.pdbx_seq_one_letter_code
_entity_poly.pdbx_strand_id
1 'polypeptide(L)'
;MIIMFLLGAFTKSAQFPFHIWLPRAMAAPTPVSAYLHSATMVKAGIFLLLRFTPLLGLSNMYIYIVTFVGLITMLFGSITALKQWDLKGILAYSTISQLGMIMAMVGIGGGYAQHQQDAIASIYVFVLFAALFHLMNHAIFKCALFMGVGILDHEAGSRDIRILSGMRQLFPKMNLVMMIAALSMAGVPFLNGFLSKEMFLDALTQTGQLSQFSLISMIIIVCMGVIASIFYIHICTLHG
;
A
#
# COMPACT_ATOMS: atom_id res chain seq x y z
N MET A 1 23.53 9.96 -8.04
CA MET A 1 22.41 9.70 -8.98
C MET A 1 21.28 8.89 -8.35
N ILE A 2 21.53 7.69 -7.80
CA ILE A 2 20.50 6.81 -7.21
C ILE A 2 19.64 7.53 -6.16
N ILE A 3 20.26 8.27 -5.23
CA ILE A 3 19.54 9.00 -4.17
C ILE A 3 18.55 10.02 -4.74
N MET A 4 18.91 10.78 -5.78
CA MET A 4 18.00 11.74 -6.42
C MET A 4 16.79 11.04 -7.06
N PHE A 5 17.03 9.89 -7.68
CA PHE A 5 15.98 9.03 -8.23
C PHE A 5 15.02 8.55 -7.13
N LEU A 6 15.57 8.07 -6.01
CA LEU A 6 14.80 7.61 -4.86
C LEU A 6 13.99 8.75 -4.23
N LEU A 7 14.58 9.93 -4.05
CA LEU A 7 13.86 11.10 -3.54
C LEU A 7 12.65 11.45 -4.43
N GLY A 8 12.83 11.47 -5.75
CA GLY A 8 11.73 11.73 -6.68
C GLY A 8 10.62 10.66 -6.59
N ALA A 9 11.00 9.38 -6.57
CA ALA A 9 10.06 8.27 -6.45
C ALA A 9 9.29 8.32 -5.13
N PHE A 10 9.99 8.44 -4.00
CA PHE A 10 9.42 8.50 -2.65
C PHE A 10 8.48 9.69 -2.46
N THR A 11 8.84 10.85 -3.01
CA THR A 11 7.97 12.03 -2.97
C THR A 11 6.65 11.75 -3.71
N LYS A 12 6.70 11.16 -4.91
CA LYS A 12 5.50 10.88 -5.71
C LYS A 12 4.64 9.75 -5.15
N SER A 13 5.24 8.74 -4.50
CA SER A 13 4.50 7.64 -3.87
C SER A 13 4.22 7.84 -2.38
N ALA A 14 4.31 9.09 -1.89
CA ALA A 14 3.98 9.48 -0.51
C ALA A 14 4.68 8.60 0.55
N GLN A 15 5.94 8.25 0.33
CA GLN A 15 6.73 7.48 1.29
C GLN A 15 7.25 8.37 2.41
N PHE A 16 7.63 7.76 3.54
CA PHE A 16 8.28 8.48 4.63
C PHE A 16 9.62 9.08 4.16
N PRO A 17 9.92 10.36 4.47
CA PRO A 17 9.12 11.35 5.23
C PRO A 17 8.18 12.23 4.36
N PHE A 18 8.15 12.06 3.05
CA PHE A 18 7.44 12.90 2.07
C PHE A 18 5.93 12.59 1.92
N HIS A 19 5.28 12.01 2.91
CA HIS A 19 3.88 11.56 2.85
C HIS A 19 2.86 12.69 3.12
N ILE A 20 3.31 13.83 3.67
CA ILE A 20 2.48 14.91 4.24
C ILE A 20 1.49 15.53 3.22
N TRP A 21 1.84 15.53 1.94
CA TRP A 21 1.00 16.12 0.91
C TRP A 21 -0.26 15.29 0.63
N LEU A 22 -0.23 13.98 0.82
CA LEU A 22 -1.33 13.10 0.42
C LEU A 22 -2.59 13.31 1.27
N PRO A 23 -2.52 13.37 2.62
CA PRO A 23 -3.70 13.69 3.44
C PRO A 23 -4.23 15.09 3.15
N ARG A 24 -3.36 16.07 2.89
CA ARG A 24 -3.76 17.45 2.55
C ARG A 24 -4.45 17.55 1.19
N ALA A 25 -4.10 16.69 0.24
CA ALA A 25 -4.73 16.65 -1.08
C ALA A 25 -6.19 16.14 -1.05
N MET A 26 -6.66 15.58 0.08
CA MET A 26 -8.04 15.11 0.23
C MET A 26 -9.10 16.21 0.30
N ALA A 27 -8.69 17.48 0.31
CA ALA A 27 -9.57 18.62 0.08
C ALA A 27 -10.14 18.65 -1.35
N ALA A 28 -9.52 17.94 -2.30
CA ALA A 28 -9.99 17.87 -3.67
C ALA A 28 -11.37 17.17 -3.80
N PRO A 29 -12.10 17.43 -4.90
CA PRO A 29 -13.33 16.70 -5.22
C PRO A 29 -13.10 15.19 -5.23
N THR A 30 -14.03 14.44 -4.66
CA THR A 30 -13.84 13.01 -4.42
C THR A 30 -13.57 12.18 -5.68
N PRO A 31 -14.17 12.46 -6.86
CA PRO A 31 -13.81 11.77 -8.10
C PRO A 31 -12.34 11.97 -8.50
N VAL A 32 -11.78 13.17 -8.24
CA VAL A 32 -10.36 13.47 -8.48
C VAL A 32 -9.49 12.66 -7.52
N SER A 33 -9.86 12.60 -6.24
CA SER A 33 -9.17 11.76 -5.25
C SER A 33 -9.22 10.27 -5.64
N ALA A 34 -10.37 9.78 -6.10
CA ALA A 34 -10.55 8.41 -6.55
C ALA A 34 -9.59 8.07 -7.70
N TYR A 35 -9.45 8.95 -8.69
CA TYR A 35 -8.54 8.73 -9.80
C TYR A 35 -7.05 8.86 -9.41
N LEU A 36 -6.66 10.00 -8.82
CA LEU A 36 -5.26 10.33 -8.54
C LEU A 36 -4.65 9.47 -7.44
N HIS A 37 -5.39 9.20 -6.38
CA HIS A 37 -4.87 8.52 -5.18
C HIS A 37 -5.15 7.02 -5.19
N SER A 38 -6.03 6.52 -6.06
CA SER A 38 -6.19 5.07 -6.24
C SER A 38 -5.31 4.52 -7.34
N ALA A 39 -5.16 5.21 -8.48
CA ALA A 39 -4.64 4.59 -9.71
C ALA A 39 -3.43 5.27 -10.35
N THR A 40 -3.31 6.59 -10.32
CA THR A 40 -2.34 7.28 -11.19
C THR A 40 -1.21 7.98 -10.43
N MET A 41 -1.47 9.13 -9.80
CA MET A 41 -0.44 10.00 -9.24
C MET A 41 0.46 9.30 -8.23
N VAL A 42 -0.13 8.60 -7.27
CA VAL A 42 0.62 7.94 -6.19
C VAL A 42 1.41 6.70 -6.64
N LYS A 43 1.07 6.17 -7.82
CA LYS A 43 1.74 5.00 -8.42
C LYS A 43 2.86 5.38 -9.37
N ALA A 44 2.96 6.64 -9.78
CA ALA A 44 4.04 7.10 -10.66
C ALA A 44 5.43 6.83 -10.06
N GLY A 45 5.60 7.04 -8.75
CA GLY A 45 6.85 6.73 -8.06
C GLY A 45 7.19 5.24 -8.07
N ILE A 46 6.18 4.38 -7.82
CA ILE A 46 6.33 2.92 -7.86
C ILE A 46 6.64 2.43 -9.27
N PHE A 47 5.91 2.93 -10.27
CA PHE A 47 6.13 2.61 -11.69
C PHE A 47 7.55 2.97 -12.12
N LEU A 48 8.03 4.15 -11.74
CA LEU A 48 9.39 4.59 -12.02
C LEU A 48 10.39 3.59 -11.42
N LEU A 49 10.24 3.20 -10.16
CA LEU A 49 11.16 2.25 -9.55
C LEU A 49 11.08 0.88 -10.22
N LEU A 50 9.89 0.31 -10.42
CA LEU A 50 9.70 -0.95 -11.17
C LEU A 50 10.38 -0.91 -12.55
N ARG A 51 10.25 0.20 -13.27
CA ARG A 51 10.85 0.37 -14.61
C ARG A 51 12.37 0.42 -14.57
N PHE A 52 12.95 1.06 -13.54
CA PHE A 52 14.39 1.24 -13.40
C PHE A 52 15.05 0.21 -12.47
N THR A 53 14.29 -0.70 -11.87
CA THR A 53 14.79 -1.81 -11.03
C THR A 53 15.88 -2.64 -11.73
N PRO A 54 15.81 -2.97 -13.03
CA PRO A 54 16.89 -3.70 -13.70
C PRO A 54 18.26 -3.00 -13.65
N LEU A 55 18.27 -1.68 -13.45
CA LEU A 55 19.48 -0.85 -13.40
C LEU A 55 19.83 -0.45 -11.96
N LEU A 56 18.85 0.01 -11.18
CA LEU A 56 19.03 0.45 -9.79
C LEU A 56 19.22 -0.72 -8.82
N GLY A 57 18.59 -1.86 -9.09
CA GLY A 57 18.67 -3.09 -8.30
C GLY A 57 20.04 -3.75 -8.29
N LEU A 58 20.98 -3.32 -9.15
CA LEU A 58 22.38 -3.73 -9.09
C LEU A 58 23.06 -3.25 -7.78
N SER A 59 22.52 -2.23 -7.12
CA SER A 59 23.05 -1.71 -5.87
C SER A 59 22.30 -2.24 -4.65
N ASN A 60 23.01 -2.85 -3.69
CA ASN A 60 22.42 -3.25 -2.40
C ASN A 60 21.86 -2.04 -1.62
N MET A 61 22.45 -0.85 -1.81
CA MET A 61 21.95 0.38 -1.21
C MET A 61 20.51 0.69 -1.65
N TYR A 62 20.20 0.50 -2.94
CA TYR A 62 18.84 0.65 -3.46
C TYR A 62 17.89 -0.35 -2.80
N ILE A 63 18.26 -1.64 -2.78
CA ILE A 63 17.46 -2.73 -2.24
C ILE A 63 17.08 -2.44 -0.79
N TYR A 64 18.06 -2.10 0.06
CA TYR A 64 17.80 -1.81 1.47
C TYR A 64 16.97 -0.55 1.68
N ILE A 65 17.33 0.56 1.03
CA ILE A 65 16.62 1.83 1.24
C ILE A 65 15.16 1.68 0.84
N VAL A 66 14.88 1.12 -0.34
CA VAL A 66 13.51 0.94 -0.83
C VAL A 66 12.72 0.00 0.09
N THR A 67 13.32 -1.11 0.52
CA THR A 67 12.69 -2.09 1.41
C THR A 67 12.30 -1.45 2.74
N PHE A 68 13.26 -0.83 3.44
CA PHE A 68 13.02 -0.28 4.78
C PHE A 68 12.18 0.99 4.76
N VAL A 69 12.34 1.86 3.77
CA VAL A 69 11.44 3.03 3.60
C VAL A 69 10.01 2.57 3.36
N GLY A 70 9.80 1.52 2.56
CA GLY A 70 8.49 0.91 2.35
C GLY A 70 7.86 0.41 3.66
N LEU A 71 8.61 -0.36 4.46
CA LEU A 71 8.13 -0.90 5.74
C LEU A 71 7.83 0.20 6.78
N ILE A 72 8.71 1.21 6.90
CA ILE A 72 8.48 2.35 7.80
C ILE A 72 7.21 3.11 7.37
N THR A 73 7.04 3.33 6.07
CA THR A 73 5.85 3.97 5.50
C THR A 73 4.60 3.14 5.78
N MET A 74 4.70 1.82 5.61
CA MET A 74 3.60 0.89 5.86
C MET A 74 3.10 0.99 7.31
N LEU A 75 4.01 0.91 8.29
CA LEU A 75 3.74 1.05 9.71
C LEU A 75 3.17 2.43 10.07
N PHE A 76 3.82 3.48 9.57
CA PHE A 76 3.41 4.84 9.87
C PHE A 76 1.99 5.11 9.36
N GLY A 77 1.69 4.71 8.11
CA GLY A 77 0.38 4.85 7.50
C GLY A 77 -0.70 4.06 8.25
N SER A 78 -0.40 2.83 8.68
CA SER A 78 -1.39 2.00 9.39
C SER A 78 -1.74 2.58 10.76
N ILE A 79 -0.75 3.05 11.52
CA ILE A 79 -0.97 3.63 12.86
C ILE A 79 -1.71 4.97 12.77
N THR A 80 -1.35 5.82 11.80
CA THR A 80 -1.96 7.15 11.66
C THR A 80 -3.38 7.10 11.13
N ALA A 81 -3.72 6.11 10.31
CA ALA A 81 -5.08 5.88 9.83
C ALA A 81 -6.07 5.58 10.97
N LEU A 82 -5.64 4.85 12.01
CA LEU A 82 -6.47 4.53 13.19
C LEU A 82 -6.89 5.76 14.00
N LYS A 83 -6.19 6.88 13.82
CA LYS A 83 -6.45 8.14 14.55
C LYS A 83 -7.35 9.11 13.77
N GLN A 84 -7.79 8.73 12.57
CA GLN A 84 -8.60 9.58 11.71
C GLN A 84 -10.10 9.34 11.92
N TRP A 85 -10.88 10.41 11.91
CA TRP A 85 -12.34 10.37 11.99
C TRP A 85 -13.02 10.74 10.66
N ASP A 86 -12.32 11.43 9.77
CA ASP A 86 -12.79 11.74 8.41
C ASP A 86 -12.49 10.56 7.47
N LEU A 87 -13.49 10.12 6.70
CA LEU A 87 -13.40 8.99 5.79
C LEU A 87 -12.30 9.16 4.72
N LYS A 88 -12.12 10.35 4.14
CA LYS A 88 -11.03 10.56 3.17
C LYS A 88 -9.66 10.55 3.87
N GLY A 89 -9.57 11.07 5.09
CA GLY A 89 -8.38 10.98 5.94
C GLY A 89 -7.98 9.53 6.21
N ILE A 90 -8.93 8.68 6.61
CA ILE A 90 -8.71 7.24 6.79
C ILE A 90 -8.22 6.61 5.48
N LEU A 91 -8.88 6.93 4.36
CA LEU A 91 -8.49 6.39 3.05
C LEU A 91 -7.12 6.89 2.57
N ALA A 92 -6.70 8.11 2.93
CA ALA A 92 -5.39 8.66 2.61
C ALA A 92 -4.27 7.89 3.33
N TYR A 93 -4.36 7.74 4.65
CA TYR A 93 -3.32 7.07 5.43
C TYR A 93 -3.27 5.56 5.18
N SER A 94 -4.41 4.93 4.92
CA SER A 94 -4.42 3.54 4.45
C SER A 94 -3.90 3.39 3.01
N THR A 95 -3.92 4.45 2.19
CA THR A 95 -3.21 4.46 0.89
C THR A 95 -1.69 4.53 1.11
N ILE A 96 -1.22 5.43 1.99
CA ILE A 96 0.21 5.52 2.36
C ILE A 96 0.72 4.15 2.82
N SER A 97 -0.05 3.47 3.68
CA SER A 97 0.32 2.15 4.19
C SER A 97 0.48 1.10 3.08
N GLN A 98 -0.50 1.00 2.16
CA GLN A 98 -0.46 0.03 1.06
C GLN A 98 0.60 0.33 0.01
N LEU A 99 0.87 1.61 -0.26
CA LEU A 99 2.00 1.99 -1.11
C LEU A 99 3.33 1.62 -0.44
N GLY A 100 3.43 1.75 0.88
CA GLY A 100 4.57 1.26 1.67
C GLY A 100 4.78 -0.26 1.53
N MET A 101 3.71 -1.04 1.60
CA MET A 101 3.75 -2.50 1.36
C MET A 101 4.28 -2.83 -0.04
N ILE A 102 3.73 -2.19 -1.08
CA ILE A 102 4.19 -2.37 -2.47
C ILE A 102 5.66 -1.98 -2.60
N MET A 103 6.05 -0.85 -2.00
CA MET A 103 7.43 -0.37 -2.02
C MET A 103 8.40 -1.34 -1.36
N ALA A 104 8.03 -1.93 -0.22
CA ALA A 104 8.84 -2.95 0.43
C ALA A 104 9.10 -4.15 -0.50
N MET A 105 8.06 -4.65 -1.17
CA MET A 105 8.19 -5.72 -2.16
C MET A 105 9.05 -5.32 -3.37
N VAL A 106 8.89 -4.08 -3.89
CA VAL A 106 9.75 -3.57 -4.99
C VAL A 106 11.22 -3.52 -4.57
N GLY A 107 11.50 -3.17 -3.31
CA GLY A 107 12.84 -3.18 -2.75
C GLY A 107 13.44 -4.59 -2.71
N ILE A 108 12.73 -5.52 -2.08
CA ILE A 108 13.15 -6.93 -1.96
C ILE A 108 13.33 -7.57 -3.35
N GLY A 109 12.33 -7.42 -4.22
CA GLY A 109 12.36 -7.91 -5.59
C GLY A 109 13.44 -7.26 -6.47
N GLY A 110 14.02 -6.14 -6.02
CA GLY A 110 15.09 -5.43 -6.72
C GLY A 110 16.36 -6.25 -6.93
N GLY A 111 16.61 -7.23 -6.05
CA GLY A 111 17.74 -8.16 -6.18
C GLY A 111 17.70 -9.02 -7.45
N TYR A 112 16.58 -9.08 -8.17
CA TYR A 112 16.48 -9.71 -9.49
C TYR A 112 17.57 -9.21 -10.45
N ALA A 113 17.92 -7.92 -10.38
CA ALA A 113 18.94 -7.34 -11.25
C ALA A 113 20.33 -7.97 -11.07
N GLN A 114 20.63 -8.50 -9.89
CA GLN A 114 21.93 -9.11 -9.55
C GLN A 114 21.96 -10.62 -9.84
N HIS A 115 20.79 -11.28 -9.85
CA HIS A 115 20.66 -12.74 -9.84
C HIS A 115 19.79 -13.25 -11.00
N GLN A 116 19.96 -12.72 -12.21
CA GLN A 116 19.07 -13.02 -13.35
C GLN A 116 19.11 -14.50 -13.81
N GLN A 117 20.24 -15.18 -13.59
CA GLN A 117 20.50 -16.54 -14.10
C GLN A 117 20.51 -17.61 -12.99
N ASP A 118 20.33 -17.20 -11.74
CA ASP A 118 20.38 -18.09 -10.59
C ASP A 118 19.01 -18.71 -10.30
N ALA A 119 18.99 -19.87 -9.63
CA ALA A 119 17.73 -20.49 -9.19
C ALA A 119 16.88 -19.56 -8.29
N ILE A 120 17.54 -18.65 -7.56
CA ILE A 120 16.93 -17.65 -6.66
C ILE A 120 16.17 -16.56 -7.45
N ALA A 121 16.39 -16.42 -8.78
CA ALA A 121 15.66 -15.48 -9.62
C ALA A 121 14.13 -15.62 -9.49
N SER A 122 13.66 -16.86 -9.34
CA SER A 122 12.24 -17.20 -9.17
C SER A 122 11.60 -16.50 -7.97
N ILE A 123 12.33 -16.39 -6.85
CA ILE A 123 11.89 -15.70 -5.63
C ILE A 123 11.71 -14.21 -5.92
N TYR A 124 12.70 -13.54 -6.52
CA TYR A 124 12.58 -12.11 -6.81
C TYR A 124 11.43 -11.81 -7.80
N VAL A 125 11.25 -12.67 -8.81
CA VAL A 125 10.13 -12.55 -9.76
C VAL A 125 8.79 -12.72 -9.06
N PHE A 126 8.67 -13.68 -8.15
CA PHE A 126 7.48 -13.85 -7.30
C PHE A 126 7.20 -12.59 -6.47
N VAL A 127 8.20 -12.03 -5.80
CA VAL A 127 8.05 -10.81 -4.98
C VAL A 127 7.62 -9.60 -5.84
N LEU A 128 8.22 -9.42 -7.03
CA LEU A 128 7.82 -8.36 -7.96
C LEU A 128 6.40 -8.57 -8.50
N PHE A 129 6.01 -9.82 -8.76
CA PHE A 129 4.65 -10.17 -9.15
C PHE A 129 3.65 -9.87 -8.02
N ALA A 130 3.97 -10.21 -6.76
CA ALA A 130 3.18 -9.86 -5.59
C ALA A 130 2.98 -8.34 -5.48
N ALA A 131 4.05 -7.56 -5.72
CA ALA A 131 3.99 -6.10 -5.72
C ALA A 131 3.01 -5.56 -6.78
N LEU A 132 3.10 -6.06 -8.02
CA LEU A 132 2.22 -5.67 -9.13
C LEU A 132 0.76 -6.11 -8.90
N PHE A 133 0.57 -7.33 -8.40
CA PHE A 133 -0.74 -7.87 -8.07
C PHE A 133 -1.43 -7.03 -6.99
N HIS A 134 -0.70 -6.70 -5.92
CA HIS A 134 -1.23 -5.81 -4.88
C HIS A 134 -1.47 -4.39 -5.40
N LEU A 135 -0.62 -3.87 -6.29
CA LEU A 135 -0.80 -2.55 -6.92
C LEU A 135 -2.11 -2.45 -7.72
N MET A 136 -2.47 -3.52 -8.44
CA MET A 136 -3.75 -3.64 -9.14
C MET A 136 -4.92 -3.73 -8.16
N ASN A 137 -4.85 -4.64 -7.18
CA ASN A 137 -5.89 -4.79 -6.16
C ASN A 137 -6.16 -3.46 -5.45
N HIS A 138 -5.10 -2.76 -5.06
CA HIS A 138 -5.18 -1.43 -4.47
C HIS A 138 -5.92 -0.42 -5.34
N ALA A 139 -5.69 -0.44 -6.66
CA ALA A 139 -6.43 0.43 -7.57
C ALA A 139 -7.94 0.21 -7.46
N ILE A 140 -8.35 -1.05 -7.49
CA ILE A 140 -9.75 -1.47 -7.56
C ILE A 140 -10.47 -1.13 -6.26
N PHE A 141 -9.98 -1.63 -5.11
CA PHE A 141 -10.67 -1.41 -3.85
C PHE A 141 -10.63 0.06 -3.41
N LYS A 142 -9.55 0.81 -3.67
CA LYS A 142 -9.51 2.24 -3.32
C LYS A 142 -10.44 3.06 -4.19
N CYS A 143 -10.51 2.78 -5.48
CA CYS A 143 -11.41 3.51 -6.37
C CYS A 143 -12.86 3.36 -5.91
N ALA A 144 -13.29 2.12 -5.62
CA ALA A 144 -14.62 1.84 -5.09
C ALA A 144 -14.89 2.55 -3.75
N LEU A 145 -13.94 2.50 -2.81
CA LEU A 145 -14.08 3.16 -1.50
C LEU A 145 -14.15 4.68 -1.62
N PHE A 146 -13.28 5.31 -2.42
CA PHE A 146 -13.33 6.76 -2.62
C PHE A 146 -14.63 7.19 -3.31
N MET A 147 -15.10 6.47 -4.32
CA MET A 147 -16.39 6.76 -4.96
C MET A 147 -17.55 6.66 -3.97
N GLY A 148 -17.57 5.61 -3.13
CA GLY A 148 -18.58 5.45 -2.08
C GLY A 148 -18.54 6.58 -1.04
N VAL A 149 -17.35 6.97 -0.58
CA VAL A 149 -17.17 8.14 0.31
C VAL A 149 -17.67 9.42 -0.36
N GLY A 150 -17.51 9.56 -1.68
CA GLY A 150 -18.01 10.71 -2.43
C GLY A 150 -19.53 10.81 -2.44
N ILE A 151 -20.21 9.67 -2.58
CA ILE A 151 -21.67 9.59 -2.47
C ILE A 151 -22.12 9.93 -1.04
N LEU A 152 -21.47 9.36 -0.02
CA LEU A 152 -21.79 9.66 1.38
C LEU A 152 -21.62 11.16 1.71
N ASP A 153 -20.53 11.77 1.25
CA ASP A 153 -20.24 13.20 1.43
C ASP A 153 -21.33 14.06 0.77
N HIS A 154 -21.73 13.71 -0.46
CA HIS A 154 -22.77 14.43 -1.21
C HIS A 154 -24.15 14.32 -0.55
N GLU A 155 -24.54 13.12 -0.11
CA GLU A 155 -25.89 12.85 0.39
C GLU A 155 -26.08 13.20 1.87
N ALA A 156 -25.05 12.98 2.71
CA ALA A 156 -25.11 13.24 4.14
C ALA A 156 -24.53 14.60 4.55
N GLY A 157 -23.81 15.29 3.64
CA GLY A 157 -23.14 16.56 3.93
C GLY A 157 -21.98 16.44 4.93
N SER A 158 -21.54 15.22 5.24
CA SER A 158 -20.47 14.94 6.19
C SER A 158 -19.70 13.68 5.81
N ARG A 159 -18.44 13.63 6.26
CA ARG A 159 -17.52 12.49 6.13
C ARG A 159 -17.04 11.94 7.48
N ASP A 160 -17.58 12.48 8.57
CA ASP A 160 -17.18 12.10 9.92
C ASP A 160 -17.92 10.83 10.35
N ILE A 161 -17.15 9.75 10.56
CA ILE A 161 -17.69 8.44 10.93
C ILE A 161 -18.51 8.46 12.22
N ARG A 162 -18.31 9.45 13.09
CA ARG A 162 -18.98 9.55 14.39
C ARG A 162 -20.45 9.94 14.26
N ILE A 163 -20.83 10.52 13.12
CA ILE A 163 -22.18 11.03 12.86
C ILE A 163 -22.85 10.39 11.63
N LEU A 164 -22.17 9.49 10.91
CA LEU A 164 -22.68 8.80 9.72
C LEU A 164 -23.43 7.48 10.04
N SER A 165 -24.20 7.44 11.12
CA SER A 165 -24.99 6.26 11.49
C SER A 165 -26.21 6.08 10.57
N GLY A 166 -26.64 4.83 10.35
CA GLY A 166 -27.86 4.52 9.57
C GLY A 166 -27.73 4.61 8.04
N MET A 167 -26.65 5.21 7.49
CA MET A 167 -26.44 5.37 6.04
C MET A 167 -26.46 4.06 5.24
N ARG A 168 -26.14 2.93 5.89
CA ARG A 168 -26.17 1.60 5.25
C ARG A 168 -27.55 1.19 4.76
N GLN A 169 -28.60 1.60 5.48
CA GLN A 169 -29.99 1.25 5.15
C GLN A 169 -30.52 2.11 4.01
N LEU A 170 -30.06 3.36 3.90
CA LEU A 170 -30.47 4.31 2.86
C LEU A 170 -29.84 3.97 1.49
N PHE A 171 -28.59 3.49 1.48
CA PHE A 171 -27.85 3.20 0.24
C PHE A 171 -27.31 1.76 0.20
N PRO A 172 -28.18 0.73 0.13
CA PRO A 172 -27.77 -0.67 0.31
C PRO A 172 -26.83 -1.18 -0.79
N LYS A 173 -27.04 -0.78 -2.05
CA LYS A 173 -26.19 -1.19 -3.18
C LYS A 173 -24.76 -0.63 -3.06
N MET A 174 -24.64 0.67 -2.77
CA MET A 174 -23.35 1.32 -2.56
C MET A 174 -22.65 0.72 -1.34
N ASN A 175 -23.37 0.53 -0.24
CA ASN A 175 -22.81 -0.06 0.98
C ASN A 175 -22.27 -1.48 0.73
N LEU A 176 -22.98 -2.30 -0.06
CA LEU A 176 -22.50 -3.63 -0.44
C LEU A 176 -21.17 -3.56 -1.21
N VAL A 177 -21.05 -2.65 -2.19
CA VAL A 177 -19.80 -2.48 -2.95
C VAL A 177 -18.66 -1.98 -2.06
N MET A 178 -18.94 -0.98 -1.20
CA MET A 178 -17.95 -0.47 -0.24
C MET A 178 -17.52 -1.55 0.75
N MET A 179 -18.45 -2.38 1.23
CA MET A 179 -18.16 -3.48 2.13
C MET A 179 -17.27 -4.53 1.47
N ILE A 180 -17.57 -4.96 0.24
CA ILE A 180 -16.71 -5.91 -0.50
C ILE A 180 -15.31 -5.28 -0.72
N ALA A 181 -15.24 -4.00 -1.08
CA ALA A 181 -13.98 -3.30 -1.24
C ALA A 181 -13.20 -3.20 0.08
N ALA A 182 -13.86 -2.90 1.20
CA ALA A 182 -13.26 -2.85 2.53
C ALA A 182 -12.79 -4.23 3.01
N LEU A 183 -13.56 -5.29 2.78
CA LEU A 183 -13.17 -6.67 3.10
C LEU A 183 -11.98 -7.12 2.25
N SER A 184 -11.95 -6.76 0.97
CA SER A 184 -10.78 -6.99 0.12
C SER A 184 -9.58 -6.21 0.65
N MET A 185 -9.75 -4.93 0.99
CA MET A 185 -8.68 -4.10 1.56
C MET A 185 -8.15 -4.69 2.88
N ALA A 186 -9.02 -5.20 3.74
CA ALA A 186 -8.67 -5.90 4.98
C ALA A 186 -7.92 -7.20 4.73
N GLY A 187 -8.15 -7.87 3.60
CA GLY A 187 -7.56 -9.15 3.27
C GLY A 187 -8.36 -10.32 3.84
N VAL A 188 -9.70 -10.24 3.80
CA VAL A 188 -10.56 -11.36 4.19
C VAL A 188 -10.45 -12.49 3.16
N PRO A 189 -10.39 -13.77 3.59
CA PRO A 189 -10.32 -14.92 2.70
C PRO A 189 -11.35 -14.87 1.55
N PHE A 190 -11.01 -15.49 0.42
CA PHE A 190 -11.79 -15.51 -0.83
C PHE A 190 -11.80 -14.22 -1.66
N LEU A 191 -11.22 -13.11 -1.18
CA LEU A 191 -11.07 -11.87 -1.95
C LEU A 191 -9.63 -11.68 -2.45
N ASN A 192 -9.46 -10.94 -3.54
CA ASN A 192 -8.14 -10.70 -4.15
C ASN A 192 -7.13 -10.08 -3.17
N GLY A 193 -7.61 -9.24 -2.25
CA GLY A 193 -6.74 -8.63 -1.26
C GLY A 193 -6.11 -9.63 -0.28
N PHE A 194 -6.79 -10.74 0.06
CA PHE A 194 -6.22 -11.82 0.86
C PHE A 194 -5.03 -12.45 0.14
N LEU A 195 -5.24 -12.87 -1.12
CA LEU A 195 -4.18 -13.45 -1.95
C LEU A 195 -2.94 -12.55 -2.01
N SER A 196 -3.14 -11.24 -2.22
CA SER A 196 -2.01 -10.32 -2.28
C SER A 196 -1.28 -10.11 -0.95
N LYS A 197 -1.98 -10.24 0.18
CA LYS A 197 -1.36 -10.11 1.52
C LYS A 197 -0.64 -11.39 1.94
N GLU A 198 -1.17 -12.56 1.60
CA GLU A 198 -0.48 -13.82 1.77
C GLU A 198 0.83 -13.83 0.97
N MET A 199 0.78 -13.42 -0.30
CA MET A 199 1.97 -13.27 -1.13
C MET A 199 2.97 -12.26 -0.56
N PHE A 200 2.49 -11.17 0.05
CA PHE A 200 3.35 -10.22 0.75
C PHE A 200 4.05 -10.86 1.95
N LEU A 201 3.32 -11.58 2.81
CA LEU A 201 3.92 -12.24 3.98
C LEU A 201 4.93 -13.31 3.57
N ASP A 202 4.61 -14.10 2.54
CA ASP A 202 5.53 -15.07 1.96
C ASP A 202 6.78 -14.40 1.36
N ALA A 203 6.61 -13.26 0.68
CA ALA A 203 7.73 -12.46 0.21
C ALA A 203 8.67 -11.99 1.34
N LEU A 204 8.13 -11.67 2.53
CA LEU A 204 8.95 -11.28 3.68
C LEU A 204 9.70 -12.47 4.29
N THR A 205 9.10 -13.65 4.34
CA THR A 205 9.77 -14.84 4.90
C THR A 205 10.86 -15.36 3.95
N GLN A 206 10.63 -15.27 2.64
CA GLN A 206 11.61 -15.65 1.62
C GLN A 206 12.87 -14.78 1.64
N THR A 207 12.88 -13.60 2.29
CA THR A 207 14.11 -12.79 2.41
C THR A 207 15.25 -13.53 3.08
N GLY A 208 14.96 -14.50 3.96
CA GLY A 208 16.01 -15.30 4.61
C GLY A 208 16.80 -16.21 3.64
N GLN A 209 16.30 -16.41 2.43
CA GLN A 209 16.96 -17.19 1.37
C GLN A 209 17.74 -16.30 0.39
N LEU A 210 17.62 -14.98 0.51
CA LEU A 210 18.21 -14.01 -0.41
C LEU A 210 19.60 -13.57 0.09
N SER A 211 20.57 -13.52 -0.83
CA SER A 211 21.96 -13.19 -0.52
C SER A 211 22.15 -11.81 0.15
N GLN A 212 21.25 -10.87 -0.12
CA GLN A 212 21.32 -9.52 0.42
C GLN A 212 20.86 -9.44 1.89
N PHE A 213 20.11 -10.40 2.41
CA PHE A 213 19.49 -10.29 3.71
C PHE A 213 20.03 -11.36 4.68
N SER A 214 20.51 -10.92 5.84
CA SER A 214 20.86 -11.82 6.94
C SER A 214 19.60 -12.29 7.68
N LEU A 215 19.72 -13.37 8.46
CA LEU A 215 18.66 -13.86 9.33
C LEU A 215 18.08 -12.76 10.24
N ILE A 216 18.94 -11.89 10.79
CA ILE A 216 18.52 -10.76 11.64
C ILE A 216 17.67 -9.77 10.83
N SER A 217 18.10 -9.42 9.62
CA SER A 217 17.33 -8.52 8.76
C SER A 217 15.98 -9.10 8.34
N MET A 218 15.92 -10.42 8.07
CA MET A 218 14.67 -11.13 7.80
C MET A 218 13.71 -11.00 8.99
N ILE A 219 14.17 -11.29 10.21
CA ILE A 219 13.33 -11.17 11.42
C ILE A 219 12.78 -9.75 11.56
N ILE A 220 13.61 -8.73 11.35
CA ILE A 220 13.17 -7.33 11.42
C ILE A 220 12.11 -7.03 10.36
N ILE A 221 12.35 -7.44 9.11
CA ILE A 221 11.44 -7.23 7.98
C ILE A 221 10.08 -7.88 8.23
N VAL A 222 10.08 -9.15 8.66
CA VAL A 222 8.86 -9.91 8.98
C VAL A 222 8.12 -9.27 10.15
N CYS A 223 8.80 -8.94 11.25
CA CYS A 223 8.17 -8.30 12.41
C CYS A 223 7.53 -6.95 12.03
N MET A 224 8.23 -6.09 11.29
CA MET A 224 7.67 -4.82 10.84
C MET A 224 6.46 -5.01 9.94
N GLY A 225 6.53 -5.93 8.97
CA GLY A 225 5.44 -6.20 8.03
C GLY A 225 4.20 -6.79 8.71
N VAL A 226 4.38 -7.73 9.65
CA VAL A 226 3.28 -8.33 10.42
C VAL A 226 2.63 -7.31 11.34
N ILE A 227 3.41 -6.54 12.11
CA ILE A 227 2.89 -5.49 13.00
C ILE A 227 2.08 -4.46 12.19
N ALA A 228 2.62 -4.00 11.06
CA ALA A 228 1.91 -3.08 10.18
C ALA A 228 0.61 -3.67 9.64
N SER A 229 0.62 -4.96 9.26
CA SER A 229 -0.56 -5.66 8.75
C SER A 229 -1.65 -5.80 9.81
N ILE A 230 -1.28 -6.07 11.07
CA ILE A 230 -2.21 -6.13 12.20
C ILE A 230 -2.89 -4.77 12.40
N PHE A 231 -2.12 -3.69 12.50
CA PHE A 231 -2.68 -2.34 12.60
C PHE A 231 -3.57 -2.00 11.40
N TYR A 232 -3.18 -2.45 10.20
CA TYR A 232 -3.96 -2.20 9.00
C TYR A 232 -5.33 -2.90 9.00
N ILE A 233 -5.39 -4.17 9.45
CA ILE A 233 -6.64 -4.92 9.58
C ILE A 233 -7.56 -4.21 10.59
N HIS A 234 -6.99 -3.68 11.67
CA HIS A 234 -7.76 -2.99 12.71
C HIS A 234 -8.46 -1.71 12.20
N ILE A 235 -7.90 -1.03 11.18
CA ILE A 235 -8.56 0.10 10.52
C ILE A 235 -9.91 -0.34 9.94
N CYS A 236 -9.93 -1.50 9.28
CA CYS A 236 -11.11 -2.00 8.59
C CYS A 236 -12.20 -2.49 9.56
N THR A 237 -11.82 -2.97 10.74
CA THR A 237 -12.79 -3.45 11.75
C THR A 237 -13.43 -2.31 12.55
N LEU A 238 -12.70 -1.23 12.82
CA LEU A 238 -13.22 -0.10 13.60
C LEU A 238 -14.12 0.85 12.80
N HIS A 239 -13.96 0.86 11.47
CA HIS A 239 -14.58 1.84 10.56
C HIS A 239 -15.50 1.21 9.51
N GLY A 240 -15.60 -0.12 9.48
CA GLY A 240 -16.30 -0.92 8.46
C GLY A 240 -17.71 -1.32 8.85
#